data_AF-A0AAT9PV50-F1
#
_entry.id   AF-A0AAT9PV50-F1
#
_cell.length_a   1.000
_cell.length_b   1.000
_cell.length_c   1.000
_cell.angle_alpha   90.00
_cell.angle_beta   90.00
_cell.angle_gamma   90.00
#
_symmetry.space_group_name_H-M   'P 1'
#
loop_
_entity.id
_entity.type
_entity.pdbx_description
1 polymer ?
#
loop_
_entity_poly.entity_id
_entity_poly.type
_entity_poly.pdbx_seq_one_letter_code
_entity_poly.pdbx_strand_id
1 'polypeptide(L)'
;MALQHEFVFVSNEKKGLDFIGIDWIELCFLYKEEAKIDECVVLSDELIVYLLDFTHWIPNYYPAKRAEGFGIHYYGITKIEQQGAVIAEQLFCSLVNMFSLAPETIELTGQFQWENDNNTDGEYERYVFDRDKLCQDLNSFIRLLCRVKNGEGYILHYGI
;
A
#
# COMPACT_ATOMS: atom_id res chain seq x y z
N MET A 1 10.46 -16.22 0.72
CA MET A 1 9.12 -15.64 0.52
C MET A 1 9.32 -14.28 -0.13
N ALA A 2 8.54 -13.93 -1.15
CA ALA A 2 8.54 -12.56 -1.66
C ALA A 2 8.07 -11.62 -0.54
N LEU A 3 8.66 -10.43 -0.46
CA LEU A 3 8.28 -9.41 0.50
C LEU A 3 6.89 -8.84 0.14
N GLN A 4 6.10 -8.50 1.16
CA GLN A 4 4.68 -8.14 1.00
C GLN A 4 4.29 -7.01 1.94
N HIS A 5 3.50 -6.07 1.44
CA HIS A 5 2.86 -5.03 2.22
C HIS A 5 1.39 -5.36 2.45
N GLU A 6 0.94 -5.21 3.68
CA GLU A 6 -0.44 -5.46 4.07
C GLU A 6 -1.17 -4.14 4.31
N PHE A 7 -2.40 -4.09 3.83
CA PHE A 7 -3.33 -2.98 3.97
C PHE A 7 -4.58 -3.49 4.67
N VAL A 8 -4.78 -3.07 5.92
CA VAL A 8 -5.85 -3.54 6.78
C VAL A 8 -6.86 -2.44 7.00
N PHE A 9 -8.12 -2.69 6.66
CA PHE A 9 -9.22 -1.80 6.97
C PHE A 9 -9.62 -1.91 8.45
N VAL A 10 -9.82 -0.77 9.08
CA VAL A 10 -10.24 -0.65 10.47
C VAL A 10 -11.51 0.19 10.54
N SER A 11 -12.62 -0.45 10.90
CA SER A 11 -13.93 0.20 11.07
C SER A 11 -13.92 1.22 12.21
N ASN A 12 -14.65 2.32 12.04
CA ASN A 12 -14.91 3.30 13.11
C ASN A 12 -15.72 2.74 14.28
N GLU A 13 -16.34 1.56 14.12
CA GLU A 13 -17.01 0.83 15.21
C GLU A 13 -16.02 0.20 16.20
N LYS A 14 -14.77 -0.04 15.78
CA LYS A 14 -13.70 -0.46 16.70
C LYS A 14 -13.33 0.73 17.59
N LYS A 15 -12.90 0.45 18.84
CA LYS A 15 -12.42 1.51 19.75
C LYS A 15 -11.42 2.41 18.99
N GLY A 16 -11.63 3.72 19.03
CA GLY A 16 -10.76 4.66 18.31
C GLY A 16 -9.30 4.51 18.76
N LEU A 17 -8.38 4.44 17.80
CA LEU A 17 -6.94 4.53 18.07
C LEU A 17 -6.61 5.96 18.52
N ASP A 18 -6.37 6.16 19.81
CA ASP A 18 -5.65 7.34 20.28
C ASP A 18 -4.14 7.03 20.23
N PHE A 19 -3.45 7.54 19.22
CA PHE A 19 -1.99 7.34 19.03
C PHE A 19 -1.11 7.99 20.12
N ILE A 20 -1.66 8.21 21.31
CA ILE A 20 -1.14 8.97 22.44
C ILE A 20 -0.40 8.04 23.43
N GLY A 21 -0.88 6.81 23.67
CA GLY A 21 -0.29 5.84 24.61
C GLY A 21 0.70 4.85 23.98
N ILE A 22 1.50 4.12 24.76
CA ILE A 22 2.47 3.10 24.27
C ILE A 22 1.77 1.94 23.54
N ASP A 23 0.50 1.69 23.87
CA ASP A 23 -0.34 0.59 23.39
C ASP A 23 -0.74 0.70 21.90
N TRP A 24 -0.52 1.83 21.24
CA TRP A 24 -0.98 2.01 19.85
C TRP A 24 -0.33 1.02 18.87
N ILE A 25 0.93 0.63 19.11
CA ILE A 25 1.64 -0.34 18.27
C ILE A 25 1.00 -1.73 18.43
N GLU A 26 0.82 -2.18 19.68
CA GLU A 26 0.19 -3.46 20.00
C GLU A 26 -1.23 -3.52 19.42
N LEU A 27 -1.99 -2.43 19.56
CA LEU A 27 -3.34 -2.32 19.00
C LEU A 27 -3.36 -2.35 17.46
N CYS A 28 -2.38 -1.72 16.79
CA CYS A 28 -2.23 -1.83 15.34
C CYS A 28 -1.97 -3.28 14.92
N PHE A 29 -1.11 -4.03 15.62
CA PHE A 29 -0.88 -5.44 15.30
C PHE A 29 -2.09 -6.32 15.64
N LEU A 30 -2.81 -6.05 16.74
CA LEU A 30 -4.06 -6.73 17.05
C LEU A 30 -5.10 -6.57 15.94
N TYR A 31 -5.26 -5.36 15.39
CA TYR A 31 -6.20 -5.14 14.29
C TYR A 31 -5.84 -5.89 13.02
N LYS A 32 -4.54 -6.09 12.77
CA LYS A 32 -4.06 -6.92 11.67
C LYS A 32 -4.41 -8.39 11.91
N GLU A 33 -4.19 -8.90 13.12
CA GLU A 33 -4.52 -10.29 13.48
C GLU A 33 -6.02 -10.58 13.45
N GLU A 34 -6.84 -9.62 13.86
CA GLU A 34 -8.31 -9.73 13.88
C GLU A 34 -8.97 -9.39 12.53
N ALA A 35 -8.20 -8.96 11.53
CA ALA A 35 -8.73 -8.56 10.24
C ALA A 35 -9.38 -9.75 9.53
N LYS A 36 -10.60 -9.54 9.03
CA LYS A 36 -11.23 -10.53 8.15
C LYS A 36 -10.53 -10.53 6.79
N ILE A 37 -10.71 -11.62 6.05
CA ILE A 37 -10.11 -11.78 4.71
C ILE A 37 -10.52 -10.64 3.77
N ASP A 38 -11.76 -10.14 3.87
CA ASP A 38 -12.28 -9.04 3.05
C ASP A 38 -11.90 -7.64 3.57
N GLU A 39 -11.20 -7.57 4.70
CA GLU A 39 -10.67 -6.35 5.31
C GLU A 39 -9.16 -6.22 5.15
N CYS A 40 -8.49 -7.22 4.56
CA CYS A 40 -7.05 -7.23 4.34
C CYS A 40 -6.73 -7.38 2.85
N VAL A 41 -5.84 -6.53 2.34
CA VAL A 41 -5.26 -6.66 1.00
C VAL A 41 -3.76 -6.71 1.11
N VAL A 42 -3.16 -7.64 0.36
CA VAL A 42 -1.72 -7.86 0.31
C VAL A 42 -1.22 -7.46 -1.08
N LEU A 43 -0.24 -6.56 -1.13
CA LEU A 43 0.44 -6.16 -2.36
C LEU A 43 1.92 -6.56 -2.27
N SER A 44 2.52 -6.95 -3.39
CA SER A 44 3.95 -7.30 -3.40
C SER A 44 4.80 -6.05 -3.17
N ASP A 45 5.96 -6.27 -2.56
CA ASP A 45 6.97 -5.23 -2.39
C ASP A 45 7.38 -4.57 -3.72
N GLU A 46 7.64 -5.39 -4.74
CA GLU A 46 7.98 -4.94 -6.10
C GLU A 46 6.96 -3.93 -6.66
N LEU A 47 5.66 -4.18 -6.45
CA LEU A 47 4.60 -3.28 -6.87
C LEU A 47 4.63 -1.97 -6.06
N ILE A 48 4.84 -2.05 -4.75
CA ILE A 48 4.93 -0.87 -3.90
C ILE A 48 6.13 -0.01 -4.28
N VAL A 49 7.31 -0.62 -4.47
CA VAL A 49 8.52 0.06 -4.93
C VAL A 49 8.26 0.76 -6.27
N TYR A 50 7.67 0.06 -7.24
CA TYR A 50 7.33 0.63 -8.54
C TYR A 50 6.35 1.82 -8.42
N LEU A 51 5.43 1.77 -7.47
CA LEU A 51 4.40 2.79 -7.27
C LEU A 51 4.79 3.91 -6.29
N LEU A 52 6.00 3.91 -5.72
CA LEU A 52 6.40 4.90 -4.70
C LEU A 52 6.20 6.33 -5.17
N ASP A 53 6.65 6.66 -6.39
CA ASP A 53 6.51 8.01 -6.93
C ASP A 53 5.04 8.40 -7.16
N PHE A 54 4.20 7.45 -7.60
CA PHE A 54 2.77 7.68 -7.82
C PHE A 54 2.02 7.93 -6.51
N THR A 55 2.46 7.30 -5.43
CA THR A 55 1.81 7.42 -4.11
C THR A 55 2.32 8.59 -3.29
N HIS A 56 3.44 9.22 -3.69
CA HIS A 56 4.17 10.21 -2.88
C HIS A 56 3.36 11.45 -2.50
N TRP A 57 2.32 11.82 -3.26
CA TRP A 57 1.46 12.97 -2.97
C TRP A 57 0.16 12.63 -2.25
N ILE A 58 -0.07 11.36 -1.90
CA ILE A 58 -1.28 10.96 -1.17
C ILE A 58 -1.16 11.45 0.28
N PRO A 59 -2.08 12.30 0.78
CA PRO A 59 -2.04 12.78 2.15
C PRO A 59 -2.38 11.62 3.10
N ASN A 60 -1.52 11.40 4.09
CA ASN A 60 -1.64 10.32 5.06
C ASN A 60 -1.22 10.81 6.45
N TYR A 61 -1.55 10.01 7.47
CA TYR A 61 -1.05 10.21 8.82
C TYR A 61 0.02 9.17 9.15
N TYR A 62 1.10 9.60 9.79
CA TYR A 62 2.20 8.74 10.23
C TYR A 62 2.14 8.54 11.74
N PRO A 63 1.59 7.40 12.25
CA PRO A 63 1.43 7.18 13.68
C PRO A 63 2.71 7.34 14.50
N ALA A 64 3.82 6.82 14.00
CA ALA A 64 5.11 6.91 14.69
C ALA A 64 5.64 8.35 14.81
N LYS A 65 5.31 9.24 13.86
CA LYS A 65 5.69 10.66 13.87
C LYS A 65 4.62 11.55 14.50
N ARG A 66 3.42 11.02 14.72
CA ARG A 66 2.23 11.77 15.17
C ARG A 66 1.96 13.01 14.33
N ALA A 67 2.13 12.86 13.02
CA ALA A 67 2.05 13.96 12.09
C ALA A 67 1.41 13.53 10.79
N GLU A 68 0.70 14.46 10.17
CA GLU A 68 0.31 14.38 8.77
C GLU A 68 1.55 14.42 7.88
N GLY A 69 1.43 13.84 6.70
CA GLY A 69 2.43 13.91 5.66
C GLY A 69 1.90 13.35 4.35
N PHE A 70 2.80 13.00 3.45
CA PHE A 70 2.45 12.51 2.12
C PHE A 70 3.23 11.26 1.78
N GLY A 71 2.61 10.35 1.02
CA GLY A 71 3.23 9.09 0.63
C GLY A 71 2.87 7.92 1.55
N ILE A 72 3.13 6.72 1.06
CA ILE A 72 3.11 5.50 1.87
C ILE A 72 4.52 5.31 2.45
N HIS A 73 4.62 5.11 3.76
CA HIS A 73 5.91 4.89 4.40
C HIS A 73 6.39 3.46 4.16
N TYR A 74 7.42 3.31 3.31
CA TYR A 74 7.93 1.99 2.91
C TYR A 74 8.25 1.06 4.09
N TYR A 75 8.95 1.56 5.12
CA TYR A 75 9.37 0.78 6.31
C TYR A 75 8.42 0.86 7.52
N GLY A 76 7.34 1.63 7.43
CA GLY A 76 6.61 2.09 8.62
C GLY A 76 5.11 1.92 8.50
N ILE A 77 4.41 2.05 9.62
CA ILE A 77 2.95 2.07 9.60
C ILE A 77 2.48 3.39 9.00
N THR A 78 1.58 3.32 8.02
CA THR A 78 0.91 4.49 7.44
C THR A 78 -0.59 4.37 7.68
N LYS A 79 -1.23 5.44 8.15
CA LYS A 79 -2.69 5.51 8.29
C LYS A 79 -3.26 6.33 7.13
N ILE A 80 -4.06 5.66 6.29
CA ILE A 80 -4.77 6.29 5.18
C ILE A 80 -6.18 6.65 5.67
N GLU A 81 -6.43 7.94 5.79
CA GLU A 81 -7.73 8.50 6.21
C GLU A 81 -8.53 8.99 5.00
N GLN A 82 -9.73 9.51 5.24
CA GLN A 82 -10.69 9.88 4.19
C GLN A 82 -10.09 10.77 3.08
N GLN A 83 -9.32 11.80 3.45
CA GLN A 83 -8.69 12.70 2.48
C GLN A 83 -7.70 11.96 1.57
N GLY A 84 -6.86 11.09 2.14
CA GLY A 84 -5.93 10.25 1.39
C GLY A 84 -6.66 9.24 0.51
N ALA A 85 -7.72 8.62 1.04
CA ALA A 85 -8.50 7.62 0.32
C ALA A 85 -9.20 8.17 -0.91
N VAL A 86 -9.66 9.42 -0.90
CA VAL A 86 -10.24 10.07 -2.09
C VAL A 86 -9.25 10.12 -3.25
N ILE A 87 -7.99 10.49 -2.97
CA ILE A 87 -6.94 10.61 -3.99
C ILE A 87 -6.45 9.23 -4.39
N ALA A 88 -6.18 8.37 -3.41
CA ALA A 88 -5.71 7.01 -3.64
C ALA A 88 -6.70 6.21 -4.51
N GLU A 89 -8.01 6.27 -4.22
CA GLU A 89 -9.00 5.54 -5.00
C GLU A 89 -8.97 5.92 -6.48
N GLN A 90 -8.92 7.21 -6.80
CA GLN A 90 -8.82 7.69 -8.19
C GLN A 90 -7.52 7.24 -8.86
N LEU A 91 -6.39 7.31 -8.14
CA LEU A 91 -5.10 6.85 -8.64
C LEU A 91 -5.13 5.36 -8.97
N PHE A 92 -5.58 4.52 -8.02
CA PHE A 92 -5.58 3.08 -8.20
C PHE A 92 -6.62 2.63 -9.25
N CYS A 93 -7.77 3.30 -9.36
CA CYS A 93 -8.69 3.10 -10.48
C CYS A 93 -8.03 3.40 -11.83
N SER A 94 -7.23 4.48 -11.90
CA SER A 94 -6.48 4.83 -13.11
C SER A 94 -5.38 3.80 -13.44
N LEU A 95 -4.68 3.29 -12.42
CA LEU A 95 -3.68 2.23 -12.58
C LEU A 95 -4.31 0.93 -13.07
N VAL A 96 -5.45 0.51 -12.52
CA VAL A 96 -6.20 -0.67 -13.02
C VAL A 96 -6.58 -0.49 -14.48
N ASN A 97 -7.12 0.67 -14.85
CA ASN A 97 -7.46 0.95 -16.25
C ASN A 97 -6.23 0.87 -17.16
N MET A 98 -5.09 1.42 -16.73
CA MET A 98 -3.85 1.36 -17.50
C MET A 98 -3.31 -0.07 -17.63
N PHE A 99 -3.20 -0.82 -16.52
CA PHE A 99 -2.69 -2.18 -16.53
C PHE A 99 -3.62 -3.15 -17.28
N SER A 100 -4.92 -2.89 -17.32
CA SER A 100 -5.87 -3.70 -18.11
C SER A 100 -5.59 -3.70 -19.62
N LEU A 101 -4.88 -2.68 -20.12
CA LEU A 101 -4.48 -2.56 -21.53
C LEU A 101 -3.18 -3.31 -21.85
N ALA A 102 -2.48 -3.80 -20.82
CA ALA A 102 -1.21 -4.50 -20.99
C ALA A 102 -1.42 -5.95 -21.48
N PRO A 103 -0.35 -6.61 -21.97
CA PRO A 103 -0.38 -8.05 -22.23
C PRO A 103 -0.72 -8.87 -20.98
N GLU A 104 -1.02 -10.15 -21.15
CA GLU A 104 -1.34 -11.07 -20.03
C GLU A 104 -0.23 -11.10 -18.98
N THR A 105 1.03 -11.06 -19.42
CA THR A 105 2.19 -10.86 -18.55
C THR A 105 2.69 -9.43 -18.68
N ILE A 106 2.73 -8.71 -17.55
CA ILE A 106 3.28 -7.36 -17.46
C ILE A 106 4.72 -7.47 -16.97
N GLU A 107 5.62 -6.77 -17.65
CA GLU A 107 6.99 -6.57 -17.18
C GLU A 107 7.20 -5.09 -16.87
N LEU A 108 7.50 -4.79 -15.62
CA LEU A 108 7.81 -3.44 -15.15
C LEU A 108 9.30 -3.33 -14.83
N THR A 109 9.89 -2.19 -15.18
CA THR A 109 11.28 -1.89 -14.86
C THR A 109 11.43 -1.57 -13.38
N GLY A 110 12.27 -2.32 -12.69
CA GLY A 110 12.57 -2.17 -11.27
C GLY A 110 13.81 -1.31 -11.00
N GLN A 111 14.41 -1.49 -9.82
CA GLN A 111 15.61 -0.75 -9.43
C GLN A 111 16.83 -1.16 -10.27
N PHE A 112 17.75 -0.22 -10.47
CA PHE A 112 19.04 -0.52 -11.11
C PHE A 112 19.97 -1.18 -10.08
N GLN A 113 20.52 -2.33 -10.43
CA GLN A 113 21.48 -3.08 -9.62
C GLN A 113 22.83 -3.13 -10.34
N TRP A 114 23.90 -2.87 -9.59
CA TRP A 114 25.26 -3.05 -10.08
C TRP A 114 25.64 -4.53 -9.95
N GLU A 115 26.30 -5.10 -10.95
CA GLU A 115 26.72 -6.51 -10.89
C GLU A 115 27.78 -6.76 -9.79
N ASN A 116 28.63 -5.75 -9.49
CA ASN A 116 29.61 -5.73 -8.40
C ASN A 116 30.13 -4.30 -8.16
N ASP A 117 30.66 -4.02 -6.96
CA ASP A 117 31.14 -2.69 -6.51
C ASP A 117 32.24 -2.04 -7.39
N ASN A 118 32.89 -2.79 -8.28
CA ASN A 118 33.99 -2.34 -9.12
C ASN A 118 33.68 -2.31 -10.63
N ASN A 119 32.46 -2.63 -11.05
CA ASN A 119 32.05 -2.62 -12.45
C ASN A 119 31.24 -1.37 -12.81
N THR A 120 31.36 -0.91 -14.06
CA THR A 120 30.50 0.12 -14.66
C THR A 120 29.24 -0.46 -15.31
N ASP A 121 29.08 -1.78 -15.22
CA ASP A 121 27.98 -2.53 -15.83
C ASP A 121 26.97 -2.90 -14.74
N GLY A 122 25.69 -2.80 -15.09
CA GLY A 122 24.56 -3.12 -14.22
C GLY A 122 23.30 -3.27 -15.05
N GLU A 123 22.24 -3.76 -14.41
CA GLU A 123 20.97 -4.02 -15.07
C GLU A 123 19.81 -3.55 -14.21
N TYR A 124 18.69 -3.26 -14.86
CA TYR A 124 17.44 -3.03 -14.15
C TYR A 124 16.80 -4.35 -13.79
N GLU A 125 16.31 -4.45 -12.56
CA GLU A 125 15.40 -5.51 -12.16
C GLU A 125 14.16 -5.54 -13.07
N ARG A 126 13.56 -6.72 -13.20
CA ARG A 126 12.33 -6.92 -13.96
C ARG A 126 11.27 -7.48 -13.02
N TYR A 127 10.23 -6.70 -12.75
CA TYR A 127 9.08 -7.14 -11.99
C TYR A 127 8.05 -7.73 -12.95
N VAL A 128 7.70 -9.00 -12.73
CA VAL A 128 6.83 -9.76 -13.64
C VAL A 128 5.51 -10.05 -12.95
N PHE A 129 4.41 -9.61 -13.56
CA PHE A 129 3.07 -9.76 -13.01
C PHE A 129 2.14 -10.47 -14.00
N ASP A 130 1.25 -11.31 -13.47
CA ASP A 130 0.02 -11.68 -14.15
C ASP A 130 -0.94 -10.48 -14.11
N ARG A 131 -1.35 -9.98 -15.28
CA ARG A 131 -2.17 -8.77 -15.41
C ARG A 131 -3.49 -8.89 -14.66
N ASP A 132 -4.18 -10.01 -14.83
CA ASP A 132 -5.54 -10.18 -14.33
C ASP A 132 -5.52 -10.31 -12.81
N LYS A 133 -4.53 -11.02 -12.26
CA LYS A 133 -4.26 -11.08 -10.83
C LYS A 133 -3.88 -9.73 -10.25
N LEU A 134 -2.97 -8.98 -10.88
CA LEU A 134 -2.60 -7.63 -10.45
C LEU A 134 -3.82 -6.71 -10.41
N CYS A 135 -4.63 -6.70 -11.48
CA CYS A 135 -5.85 -5.92 -11.52
C CYS A 135 -6.84 -6.35 -10.43
N GLN A 136 -6.95 -7.65 -10.13
CA GLN A 136 -7.81 -8.15 -9.05
C GLN A 136 -7.35 -7.68 -7.67
N ASP A 137 -6.04 -7.68 -7.41
CA ASP A 137 -5.47 -7.24 -6.13
C ASP A 137 -5.66 -5.72 -5.94
N LEU A 138 -5.40 -4.93 -6.98
CA LEU A 138 -5.67 -3.50 -6.98
C LEU A 138 -7.16 -3.17 -6.82
N ASN A 139 -8.06 -3.91 -7.48
CA ASN A 139 -9.50 -3.78 -7.27
C ASN A 139 -9.93 -4.11 -5.84
N SER A 140 -9.26 -5.06 -5.20
CA SER A 140 -9.48 -5.36 -3.78
C SER A 140 -9.06 -4.18 -2.90
N PHE A 141 -7.91 -3.56 -3.20
CA PHE A 141 -7.47 -2.36 -2.48
C PHE A 141 -8.43 -1.17 -2.68
N ILE A 142 -8.88 -0.94 -3.92
CA ILE A 142 -9.88 0.09 -4.26
C ILE A 142 -11.16 -0.09 -3.45
N ARG A 143 -11.63 -1.33 -3.23
CA ARG A 143 -12.79 -1.60 -2.37
C ARG A 143 -12.59 -1.09 -0.94
N LEU A 144 -11.43 -1.32 -0.35
CA LEU A 144 -11.12 -0.79 0.98
C LEU A 144 -11.07 0.74 0.97
N LEU A 145 -10.43 1.35 -0.04
CA LEU A 145 -10.36 2.80 -0.19
C LEU A 145 -11.75 3.44 -0.34
N CYS A 146 -12.67 2.80 -1.05
CA CYS A 146 -14.06 3.25 -1.15
C CYS A 146 -14.77 3.29 0.20
N ARG A 147 -14.57 2.28 1.07
CA ARG A 147 -15.12 2.27 2.43
C ARG A 147 -14.59 3.43 3.27
N VAL A 148 -13.26 3.67 3.21
CA VAL A 148 -12.62 4.81 3.89
C VAL A 148 -13.15 6.15 3.35
N LYS A 149 -13.26 6.28 2.03
CA LYS A 149 -13.83 7.45 1.35
C LYS A 149 -15.26 7.75 1.83
N ASN A 150 -16.06 6.71 2.08
CA ASN A 150 -17.42 6.81 2.61
C ASN A 150 -17.51 7.07 4.12
N GLY A 151 -16.38 7.18 4.83
CA GLY A 151 -16.33 7.47 6.26
C GLY A 151 -16.58 6.24 7.15
N GLU A 152 -16.45 5.03 6.63
CA GLU A 152 -16.65 3.80 7.41
C GLU A 152 -15.48 3.48 8.35
N GLY A 153 -14.30 4.05 8.10
CA GLY A 153 -13.08 3.69 8.82
C GLY A 153 -11.83 4.33 8.21
N TYR A 154 -10.68 3.69 8.43
CA TYR A 154 -9.37 4.03 7.84
C TYR A 154 -8.62 2.75 7.45
N ILE A 155 -7.53 2.88 6.70
CA ILE A 155 -6.62 1.77 6.41
C ILE A 155 -5.31 1.96 7.16
N LEU A 156 -4.82 0.87 7.76
CA LEU A 156 -3.45 0.75 8.24
C LEU A 156 -2.63 -0.04 7.22
N HIS A 157 -1.61 0.61 6.68
CA HIS A 157 -0.57 -0.03 5.91
C HIS A 157 0.58 -0.42 6.83
N TYR A 158 1.12 -1.62 6.64
CA TYR A 158 2.29 -2.13 7.37
C TYR A 158 3.47 -2.20 6.40
N GLY A 159 4.41 -1.26 6.55
CA GLY A 159 5.71 -1.30 5.89
C GLY A 159 6.57 -2.48 6.33
N ILE A 160 7.58 -2.80 5.54
CA ILE A 160 8.50 -3.94 5.73
C ILE A 160 9.91 -3.50 6.05
#